data_AF-A0A973IBX8-F1
#
_entry.id   AF-A0A973IBX8-F1
#
_cell.length_a   1.000
_cell.length_b   1.000
_cell.length_c   1.000
_cell.angle_alpha   90.00
_cell.angle_beta   90.00
_cell.angle_gamma   90.00
#
_symmetry.space_group_name_H-M   'P 1'
#
loop_
_entity.id
_entity.type
_entity.pdbx_description
1 polymer ?
#
loop_
_entity_poly.entity_id
_entity_poly.type
_entity_poly.pdbx_seq_one_letter_code
_entity_poly.pdbx_strand_id
1 'polypeptide(L)' 'MLIETRTQKTIYELVRTGAGISILDPLATSSQDTDIVIKPFIPAIIWNYLIIQLEAAPPSLNAKSFTAMLMQHFS' A
#
# COMPACT_ATOMS: atom_id res chain seq x y z
N MET A 1 1.72 -3.35 -26.45
CA MET A 1 2.38 -4.26 -25.49
C MET A 1 1.55 -4.23 -24.23
N LEU A 2 1.14 -5.38 -23.70
CA LEU A 2 0.43 -5.47 -22.43
C LEU A 2 1.45 -5.83 -21.34
N ILE A 3 1.54 -5.01 -20.30
CA ILE A 3 2.39 -5.27 -19.14
C ILE A 3 1.48 -5.62 -17.98
N GLU A 4 1.59 -6.85 -17.49
CA GLU A 4 0.87 -7.33 -16.32
C GLU A 4 1.89 -7.87 -15.32
N THR A 5 1.72 -7.53 -14.04
CA THR A 5 2.61 -8.02 -12.98
C THR A 5 1.79 -8.38 -11.74
N ARG A 6 2.37 -9.22 -10.87
CA ARG A 6 1.70 -9.71 -9.66
C ARG A 6 1.95 -8.84 -8.42
N THR A 7 2.80 -7.82 -8.49
CA THR A 7 3.11 -6.96 -7.34
C THR A 7 3.10 -5.49 -7.72
N GLN A 8 2.51 -4.65 -6.87
CA GLN A 8 2.48 -3.21 -7.09
C GLN A 8 3.88 -2.58 -7.02
N LYS A 9 4.79 -3.15 -6.22
CA LYS A 9 6.19 -2.71 -6.19
C LYS A 9 6.84 -2.85 -7.57
N THR A 10 6.64 -3.97 -8.27
CA THR A 10 7.17 -4.13 -9.64
C THR A 10 6.61 -3.07 -10.59
N ILE A 11 5.31 -2.76 -10.48
CA ILE A 11 4.70 -1.69 -11.30
C ILE A 11 5.34 -0.34 -10.98
N TYR A 12 5.56 -0.03 -9.70
CA TYR A 12 6.21 1.20 -9.27
C TYR A 12 7.62 1.35 -9.87
N GLU A 13 8.44 0.29 -9.84
CA GLU A 13 9.77 0.27 -10.47
C GLU A 13 9.69 0.51 -11.98
N LEU A 14 8.74 -0.13 -12.67
CA LEU A 14 8.56 0.03 -14.11
C LEU A 14 8.15 1.46 -14.49
N VAL A 15 7.27 2.09 -13.68
CA VAL A 15 6.92 3.50 -13.89
C VAL A 15 8.14 4.40 -13.66
N ARG A 16 8.95 4.12 -12.62
CA ARG A 16 10.18 4.88 -12.36
C ARG A 16 11.20 4.81 -13.51
N THR A 17 11.28 3.68 -14.22
CA THR A 17 12.14 3.55 -15.41
C THR A 17 11.52 4.11 -16.69
N GLY A 18 10.35 4.73 -16.62
CA GLY A 18 9.70 5.38 -17.76
C GLY A 18 8.87 4.43 -18.63
N ALA A 19 8.55 3.21 -18.16
CA ALA A 19 7.77 2.25 -18.94
C ALA A 19 6.29 2.65 -19.11
N GLY A 20 5.80 3.65 -18.36
CA GLY A 20 4.44 4.17 -18.50
C GLY A 20 3.93 4.87 -17.25
N ILE A 21 2.62 4.79 -17.02
CA ILE A 21 1.93 5.30 -15.83
C ILE A 21 1.09 4.19 -15.19
N SER A 22 0.80 4.30 -13.90
CA SER A 22 -0.09 3.37 -13.21
C SER A 22 -0.80 4.03 -12.03
N ILE A 23 -1.90 3.42 -11.60
CA ILE A 23 -2.62 3.76 -10.37
C ILE A 23 -2.22 2.73 -9.33
N LEU A 24 -1.67 3.20 -8.22
CA LEU A 24 -1.12 2.35 -7.16
C LEU A 24 -1.75 2.69 -5.82
N ASP A 25 -1.72 1.72 -4.93
CA ASP A 25 -1.96 1.91 -3.51
C ASP A 25 -0.89 2.87 -2.93
N PRO A 26 -1.28 3.89 -2.14
CA PRO A 26 -0.33 4.81 -1.52
C PRO A 26 0.77 4.11 -0.71
N LEU A 27 0.50 2.97 -0.08
CA LEU A 27 1.48 2.17 0.67
C LEU A 27 2.54 1.51 -0.22
N ALA A 28 2.29 1.40 -1.53
CA ALA A 28 3.26 0.91 -2.51
C ALA A 28 4.17 2.01 -3.08
N THR A 29 3.94 3.27 -2.72
CA THR A 29 4.68 4.43 -3.23
C THR A 29 5.61 5.03 -2.17
N SER A 30 6.62 5.79 -2.60
CA SER A 30 7.49 6.55 -1.70
C SER A 30 7.42 8.04 -2.05
N SER A 31 6.99 8.87 -1.09
CA SER A 31 6.92 10.33 -1.28
C SER A 31 8.30 11.01 -1.35
N GLN A 32 9.37 10.28 -1.05
CA GLN A 32 10.76 10.78 -1.12
C GLN A 32 11.42 10.49 -2.48
N ASP A 33 10.74 9.73 -3.35
CA ASP A 33 11.28 9.35 -4.65
C ASP A 33 11.26 10.55 -5.61
N THR A 34 12.42 10.89 -6.17
CA THR A 34 12.61 12.04 -7.05
C THR A 34 12.41 11.71 -8.53
N ASP A 35 12.41 10.43 -8.88
CA ASP A 35 12.41 9.97 -10.27
C ASP A 35 10.99 9.68 -10.78
N ILE A 36 9.98 9.81 -9.92
CA ILE A 36 8.57 9.59 -10.22
C ILE A 36 7.71 10.73 -9.69
N VAL A 37 6.70 11.13 -10.46
CA VAL A 37 5.72 12.12 -10.04
C VAL A 37 4.45 11.40 -9.56
N ILE A 38 4.13 11.55 -8.29
CA ILE A 38 2.92 11.00 -7.68
C ILE A 38 1.83 12.09 -7.67
N LYS A 39 0.64 11.77 -8.16
CA LYS A 39 -0.52 12.68 -8.17
C LYS A 39 -1.76 12.01 -7.59
N PRO A 40 -2.61 12.73 -6.84
CA PRO A 40 -3.92 12.23 -6.43
C PRO A 40 -4.76 11.87 -7.66
N PHE A 41 -5.39 10.69 -7.63
CA PHE A 41 -6.30 10.27 -8.68
C PHE A 41 -7.71 10.84 -8.44
N ILE A 42 -8.37 11.28 -9.52
CA ILE A 42 -9.75 11.81 -9.50
C ILE A 42 -10.58 10.98 -10.48
N PRO A 43 -11.69 10.34 -10.04
CA PRO A 43 -12.27 10.39 -8.69
C PRO A 43 -11.41 9.67 -7.64
N ALA A 44 -11.53 10.08 -6.37
CA ALA A 44 -10.75 9.48 -5.29
C ALA A 44 -11.06 7.98 -5.14
N ILE A 45 -10.00 7.16 -5.05
CA ILE A 45 -10.10 5.72 -4.76
C ILE A 45 -10.00 5.54 -3.25
N ILE A 46 -10.98 4.86 -2.65
CA ILE A 46 -11.00 4.56 -1.22
C ILE A 46 -10.27 3.23 -0.99
N TRP A 47 -9.19 3.28 -0.21
CA TRP A 47 -8.41 2.12 0.19
C TRP A 47 -8.84 1.67 1.60
N ASN A 48 -9.34 0.44 1.72
CA ASN A 48 -9.78 -0.14 2.99
C ASN A 48 -8.74 -1.14 3.51
N TYR A 49 -7.90 -0.71 4.45
CA TYR A 49 -6.93 -1.59 5.10
C TYR A 49 -7.53 -2.28 6.31
N LEU A 50 -7.28 -3.58 6.46
CA LEU A 50 -7.90 -4.42 7.50
C LEU A 50 -6.84 -5.24 8.22
N ILE A 51 -7.00 -5.36 9.55
CA ILE A 51 -6.30 -6.35 10.36
C ILE A 51 -7.23 -7.54 10.52
N ILE A 52 -6.84 -8.69 9.98
CA ILE A 52 -7.64 -9.91 10.01
C ILE A 52 -7.16 -10.79 11.16
N GLN A 53 -8.07 -11.14 12.07
CA GLN A 53 -7.82 -12.08 13.17
C GLN A 53 -8.88 -13.18 13.17
N LEU A 54 -8.49 -14.38 13.61
CA LEU A 54 -9.45 -15.47 13.78
C LEU A 54 -10.35 -15.16 14.99
N GLU A 55 -11.67 -15.21 14.79
CA GLU A 55 -12.65 -14.93 15.86
C GLU A 55 -12.63 -15.99 16.97
N ALA A 56 -12.26 -17.24 16.63
CA ALA A 56 -12.32 -18.39 17.52
C ALA A 56 -11.41 -18.29 18.77
N ALA A 57 -10.48 -17.34 18.81
CA ALA A 57 -9.61 -17.13 19.97
C ALA A 57 -9.42 -15.63 20.24
N PRO A 58 -9.50 -15.19 21.52
CA PRO A 58 -9.16 -13.82 21.86
C PRO A 58 -7.68 -13.55 21.53
N PRO A 59 -7.33 -12.35 21.01
CA PRO A 59 -5.96 -12.04 20.67
C PRO A 59 -5.08 -12.02 21.93
N SER A 60 -3.87 -12.56 21.80
CA SER A 60 -2.86 -12.53 22.85
C SER A 60 -2.52 -11.08 23.24
N LEU A 61 -1.92 -10.89 24.41
CA LEU A 61 -1.45 -9.56 24.82
C LEU A 61 -0.48 -8.96 23.79
N ASN A 62 0.43 -9.79 23.25
CA ASN A 62 1.38 -9.37 22.22
C ASN A 62 0.66 -8.95 20.93
N ALA A 63 -0.38 -9.69 20.50
CA ALA A 63 -1.16 -9.34 19.32
C ALA A 63 -1.90 -8.01 19.52
N LYS A 64 -2.52 -7.80 20.69
CA LYS A 64 -3.18 -6.52 21.02
C LYS A 64 -2.20 -5.36 21.00
N SER A 65 -1.03 -5.52 21.63
CA SER A 65 0.01 -4.48 21.65
C SER A 65 0.53 -4.17 20.25
N PHE A 66 0.74 -5.21 19.42
CA PHE A 66 1.16 -5.02 18.03
C PHE A 66 0.09 -4.29 17.21
N THR A 67 -1.18 -4.69 17.32
CA THR A 67 -2.29 -4.00 16.65
C THR A 67 -2.38 -2.53 17.07
N ALA A 68 -2.26 -2.23 18.36
CA ALA A 68 -2.29 -0.85 18.85
C ALA A 68 -1.12 -0.03 18.27
N MET A 69 0.10 -0.57 18.29
CA MET A 69 1.28 0.06 17.70
C MET A 69 1.12 0.29 16.19
N LEU A 70 0.59 -0.69 15.46
CA LEU A 70 0.38 -0.62 14.03
C LEU A 70 -0.65 0.45 13.67
N MET A 71 -1.78 0.49 14.39
CA MET A 71 -2.81 1.51 14.19
C MET A 71 -2.26 2.91 14.49
N GLN A 72 -1.47 3.07 15.55
CA GLN A 72 -0.84 4.35 15.88
C GLN A 72 0.14 4.83 14.78
N HIS A 73 0.84 3.92 14.12
CA HIS A 73 1.78 4.27 13.04
C HIS A 73 1.07 4.80 11.77
N PHE A 74 -0.16 4.34 11.51
CA PHE A 74 -0.95 4.69 10.32
C PHE A 74 -2.13 5.63 10.58
N SER A 75 -2.28 6.13 11.81
CA SER A 75 -3.25 7.18 12.18
C SER A 75 -2.71 8.57 11.87
#